data_AF-A0A6M1ZFA5-F1
#
_entry.id   AF-A0A6M1ZFA5-F1
#
_cell.length_a   1.000
_cell.length_b   1.000
_cell.length_c   1.000
_cell.angle_alpha   90.00
_cell.angle_beta   90.00
_cell.angle_gamma   90.00
#
_symmetry.space_group_name_H-M   'P 1'
#
loop_
_entity.id
_entity.type
_entity.pdbx_description
1 polymer ?
#
loop_
_entity_poly.entity_id
_entity_poly.type
_entity_poly.pdbx_seq_one_letter_code
_entity_poly.pdbx_strand_id
1 'polypeptide(L)'
;MLLNTKKYFSVLLIFIFPLVLFGHHNKTISTEDFKNIWHLDYKEDSSTSSIFEWTKADENVYNWTELISAHIFKTPFYKAIYCREWLSLIKNKIPKKLWNEQIIFEDQNSIFLTWAISPPSPRAENEWAKIIETEKGLFLVRYTVKPNVKADQKWIDFVKNALYENNFLTSE
;
A
#
# COMPACT_ATOMS: atom_id res chain seq x y z
N MET A 1 -28.92 -45.15 -54.13
CA MET A 1 -27.66 -44.79 -54.84
C MET A 1 -27.91 -43.49 -55.57
N LEU A 2 -27.34 -42.38 -55.06
CA LEU A 2 -27.01 -41.09 -55.69
C LEU A 2 -27.00 -39.99 -54.60
N LEU A 3 -25.84 -39.33 -54.47
CA LEU A 3 -25.52 -38.27 -53.50
C LEU A 3 -26.34 -37.00 -53.74
N ASN A 4 -26.61 -36.24 -52.67
CA ASN A 4 -26.70 -34.78 -52.80
C ASN A 4 -26.18 -34.07 -51.54
N THR A 5 -25.14 -33.28 -51.76
CA THR A 5 -24.32 -32.55 -50.80
C THR A 5 -24.76 -31.08 -50.73
N LYS A 6 -25.16 -30.59 -49.56
CA LYS A 6 -25.22 -29.14 -49.24
C LYS A 6 -24.84 -28.96 -47.77
N LYS A 7 -23.58 -28.67 -47.45
CA LYS A 7 -22.98 -27.33 -47.28
C LYS A 7 -23.82 -26.40 -46.38
N TYR A 8 -23.52 -26.40 -45.08
CA TYR A 8 -23.68 -25.25 -44.19
C TYR A 8 -22.40 -25.17 -43.35
N PHE A 9 -21.36 -24.55 -43.90
CA PHE A 9 -20.89 -23.23 -43.48
C PHE A 9 -20.66 -23.13 -41.98
N SER A 10 -19.44 -23.52 -41.58
CA SER A 10 -18.78 -23.08 -40.36
C SER A 10 -18.84 -21.56 -40.28
N VAL A 11 -19.62 -21.02 -39.35
CA VAL A 11 -19.42 -19.66 -38.85
C VAL A 11 -18.78 -19.81 -37.48
N LEU A 12 -17.48 -20.08 -37.50
CA LEU A 12 -16.61 -19.90 -36.36
C LEU A 12 -16.51 -18.38 -36.16
N LEU A 13 -17.37 -17.84 -35.30
CA LEU A 13 -17.35 -16.43 -34.93
C LEU A 13 -16.14 -16.23 -34.02
N ILE A 14 -14.97 -16.04 -34.64
CA ILE A 14 -13.77 -15.58 -33.96
C ILE A 14 -14.04 -14.13 -33.54
N PHE A 15 -14.56 -13.95 -32.34
CA PHE A 15 -14.45 -12.67 -31.65
C PHE A 15 -12.96 -12.43 -31.37
N ILE A 16 -12.28 -11.82 -32.34
CA ILE A 16 -11.03 -11.12 -32.11
C ILE A 16 -11.41 -9.91 -31.27
N PHE A 17 -11.52 -10.09 -29.95
CA PHE A 17 -11.35 -8.98 -29.04
C PHE A 17 -9.93 -8.46 -29.30
N PRO A 18 -9.74 -7.21 -29.76
CA PRO A 18 -8.43 -6.60 -29.62
C PRO A 18 -8.18 -6.58 -28.12
N LEU A 19 -7.27 -7.45 -27.66
CA LEU A 19 -6.58 -7.29 -26.39
C LEU A 19 -5.89 -5.94 -26.49
N VAL A 20 -6.60 -4.89 -26.11
CA VAL A 20 -5.98 -3.62 -25.81
C VAL A 20 -5.24 -3.85 -24.51
N LEU A 21 -4.03 -4.40 -24.65
CA LEU A 21 -2.98 -4.38 -23.65
C LEU A 21 -2.63 -2.90 -23.46
N PHE A 22 -3.50 -2.16 -22.77
CA PHE A 22 -3.09 -0.96 -22.07
C PHE A 22 -2.13 -1.44 -20.98
N GLY A 23 -0.86 -1.60 -21.37
CA GLY A 23 0.24 -1.61 -20.43
C GLY A 23 0.20 -0.28 -19.71
N HIS A 24 -0.55 -0.20 -18.62
CA HIS A 24 -0.28 0.78 -17.58
C HIS A 24 1.11 0.43 -17.07
N HIS A 25 2.12 1.02 -17.72
CA HIS A 25 3.44 1.13 -17.16
C HIS A 25 3.28 1.98 -15.90
N ASN A 26 2.96 1.32 -14.78
CA ASN A 26 3.10 1.91 -13.47
C ASN A 26 4.57 2.34 -13.39
N LYS A 27 4.81 3.64 -13.52
CA LYS A 27 6.14 4.21 -13.44
C LYS A 27 6.60 3.99 -12.00
N THR A 28 7.37 2.93 -11.78
CA THR A 28 7.95 2.64 -10.48
C THR A 28 8.78 3.83 -10.07
N ILE A 29 8.51 4.39 -8.89
CA ILE A 29 9.33 5.47 -8.33
C ILE A 29 10.73 4.92 -8.15
N SER A 30 11.72 5.59 -8.74
CA SER A 30 13.11 5.19 -8.55
C SER A 30 13.55 5.48 -7.11
N THR A 31 14.47 4.68 -6.59
CA THR A 31 15.07 4.94 -5.26
C THR A 31 15.71 6.32 -5.19
N GLU A 32 16.28 6.80 -6.30
CA GLU A 32 16.86 8.13 -6.43
C GLU A 32 15.81 9.24 -6.28
N ASP A 33 14.66 9.11 -6.97
CA ASP A 33 13.54 10.05 -6.85
C ASP A 33 12.97 10.10 -5.43
N PHE A 34 13.01 8.98 -4.71
CA PHE A 34 12.61 8.93 -3.31
C PHE A 34 13.62 9.70 -2.45
N LYS A 35 14.91 9.35 -2.53
CA LYS A 35 15.98 9.94 -1.70
C LYS A 35 16.19 11.44 -1.94
N ASN A 36 15.87 11.94 -3.14
CA ASN A 36 15.95 13.37 -3.45
C ASN A 36 14.84 14.20 -2.80
N ILE A 37 13.76 13.57 -2.34
CA ILE A 37 12.59 14.26 -1.75
C ILE A 37 12.48 13.95 -0.26
N TRP A 38 12.69 12.69 0.08
CA TRP A 38 12.51 12.12 1.41
C TRP A 38 13.86 11.80 2.03
N HIS A 39 14.05 12.21 3.27
CA HIS A 39 15.22 11.85 4.06
C HIS A 39 14.78 11.08 5.31
N LEU A 40 15.60 10.13 5.73
CA LEU A 40 15.32 9.31 6.91
C LEU A 40 15.57 10.18 8.15
N ASP A 41 14.51 10.49 8.89
CA ASP A 41 14.58 11.39 10.05
C ASP A 41 14.47 10.63 11.37
N TYR A 42 13.79 9.48 11.37
CA TYR A 42 13.75 8.60 12.54
C TYR A 42 13.88 7.13 12.16
N LYS A 43 14.65 6.40 12.98
CA LYS A 43 14.88 4.97 12.88
C LYS A 43 14.93 4.38 14.28
N GLU A 44 14.08 3.40 14.53
CA GLU A 44 14.16 2.54 15.70
C GLU A 44 14.26 1.10 15.25
N ASP A 45 15.20 0.36 15.82
CA ASP A 45 15.32 -1.06 15.55
C ASP A 45 15.46 -1.86 16.84
N SER A 46 14.65 -2.91 16.96
CA SER A 46 14.60 -3.80 18.10
C SER A 46 14.49 -5.26 17.64
N SER A 47 14.52 -6.18 18.61
CA SER A 47 14.31 -7.60 18.35
C SER A 47 12.88 -7.93 17.90
N THR A 48 11.91 -7.07 18.21
CA THR A 48 10.49 -7.33 17.96
C THR A 48 9.91 -6.49 16.84
N SER A 49 10.49 -5.33 16.56
CA SER A 49 10.07 -4.45 15.47
C SER A 49 11.14 -3.50 14.99
N SER A 50 10.98 -3.01 13.77
CA SER A 50 11.68 -1.83 13.26
C SER A 50 10.68 -0.76 12.83
N ILE A 51 11.03 0.50 13.05
CA ILE A 51 10.28 1.67 12.60
C ILE A 51 11.24 2.56 11.84
N PHE A 52 10.80 3.03 10.69
CA PHE A 52 11.53 3.99 9.87
C PHE A 52 10.55 5.07 9.44
N GLU A 53 10.95 6.33 9.56
CA GLU A 53 10.13 7.49 9.22
C GLU A 53 10.96 8.46 8.39
N TRP A 54 10.38 8.85 7.26
CA TRP A 54 10.98 9.80 6.32
C TRP A 54 10.12 11.05 6.21
N THR A 55 10.79 12.19 6.20
CA THR A 55 10.19 13.52 6.06
C THR A 55 10.82 14.25 4.87
N LYS A 56 10.21 15.36 4.45
CA LYS A 56 10.80 16.23 3.40
C LYS A 56 11.97 17.03 3.95
N ALA A 57 12.91 17.45 3.10
CA ALA A 57 14.19 18.05 3.49
C ALA A 57 14.15 19.23 4.51
N ASP A 58 13.03 19.95 4.60
CA ASP A 58 12.79 21.07 5.51
C ASP A 58 11.88 20.73 6.71
N GLU A 59 11.57 19.44 6.91
CA GLU A 59 10.67 18.90 7.93
C GLU A 59 11.37 17.88 8.85
N ASN A 60 10.74 17.56 9.98
CA ASN A 60 11.17 16.46 10.86
C ASN A 60 9.95 15.75 11.48
N VAL A 61 10.16 14.65 12.20
CA VAL A 61 9.11 13.82 12.80
C VAL A 61 8.24 14.56 13.82
N TYR A 62 8.70 15.69 14.34
CA TYR A 62 7.93 16.56 15.24
C TYR A 62 7.19 17.69 14.50
N ASN A 63 7.58 18.00 13.26
CA ASN A 63 7.02 19.07 12.44
C ASN A 63 7.02 18.70 10.94
N TRP A 64 6.06 17.84 10.57
CA TRP A 64 5.87 17.38 9.18
C TRP A 64 4.47 17.73 8.67
N THR A 65 4.38 17.96 7.36
CA THR A 65 3.10 18.08 6.65
C THR A 65 2.72 16.77 5.96
N GLU A 66 3.73 16.02 5.52
CA GLU A 66 3.61 14.69 4.94
C GLU A 66 4.66 13.76 5.56
N LEU A 67 4.30 12.49 5.74
CA LEU A 67 5.16 11.49 6.37
C LEU A 67 5.06 10.17 5.62
N ILE A 68 6.21 9.57 5.29
CA ILE A 68 6.26 8.17 4.89
C ILE A 68 6.82 7.38 6.07
N SER A 69 6.19 6.26 6.42
CA SER A 69 6.71 5.37 7.45
C SER A 69 6.65 3.91 7.06
N ALA A 70 7.60 3.13 7.55
CA ALA A 70 7.68 1.69 7.36
C ALA A 70 7.87 1.00 8.71
N HIS A 71 7.02 0.03 9.01
CA HIS A 71 7.01 -0.71 10.25
C HIS A 71 7.17 -2.19 9.92
N ILE A 72 8.18 -2.83 10.52
CA ILE A 72 8.43 -4.26 10.39
C ILE A 72 8.14 -4.89 11.75
N PHE A 73 7.23 -5.84 11.83
CA PHE A 73 6.93 -6.59 13.03
C PHE A 73 7.62 -7.96 12.95
N LYS A 74 8.74 -8.13 13.67
CA LYS A 74 9.69 -9.25 13.53
C LYS A 74 9.38 -10.50 14.37
N THR A 75 8.36 -10.47 15.23
CA THR A 75 8.14 -11.55 16.20
C THR A 75 7.40 -12.76 15.61
N PRO A 76 7.65 -13.98 16.12
CA PRO A 76 6.89 -15.17 15.74
C PRO A 76 5.38 -15.05 15.96
N PHE A 77 4.97 -14.25 16.96
CA PHE A 77 3.55 -14.01 17.23
C PHE A 77 2.85 -13.32 16.05
N TYR A 78 3.53 -12.39 15.38
CA TYR A 78 2.98 -11.71 14.19
C TYR A 78 3.08 -12.55 12.91
N LYS A 79 3.93 -13.58 12.87
CA LYS A 79 3.95 -14.55 11.76
C LYS A 79 2.66 -15.36 11.64
N ALA A 80 1.90 -15.47 12.74
CA ALA A 80 0.63 -16.19 12.76
C ALA A 80 -0.59 -15.29 12.52
N ILE A 81 -0.41 -13.96 12.54
CA ILE A 81 -1.52 -13.00 12.42
C ILE A 81 -1.62 -12.56 10.97
N TYR A 82 -2.69 -12.96 10.29
CA TYR A 82 -3.01 -12.50 8.94
C TYR A 82 -3.31 -10.99 8.93
N CYS A 83 -3.11 -10.32 7.79
CA CYS A 83 -3.37 -8.88 7.64
C CYS A 83 -4.76 -8.45 8.18
N ARG A 84 -5.80 -9.28 7.94
CA ARG A 84 -7.17 -9.03 8.43
C ARG A 84 -7.30 -9.08 9.95
N GLU A 85 -6.61 -10.02 10.60
CA GLU A 85 -6.66 -10.17 12.05
C GLU A 85 -5.97 -9.00 12.73
N TRP A 86 -4.80 -8.59 12.22
CA TRP A 86 -4.11 -7.40 12.70
C TRP A 86 -4.99 -6.15 12.57
N LEU A 87 -5.61 -5.97 11.40
CA LEU A 87 -6.53 -4.86 11.14
C LEU A 87 -7.74 -4.90 12.08
N SER A 88 -8.30 -6.08 12.37
CA SER A 88 -9.37 -6.27 13.37
C SER A 88 -8.93 -5.87 14.79
N LEU A 89 -7.71 -6.24 15.19
CA LEU A 89 -7.16 -5.85 16.49
C LEU A 89 -7.08 -4.33 16.64
N ILE A 90 -6.63 -3.61 15.61
CA ILE A 90 -6.55 -2.15 15.63
C ILE A 90 -7.94 -1.52 15.67
N LYS A 91 -8.89 -2.04 14.87
CA LYS A 91 -10.30 -1.62 14.90
C LYS A 91 -10.91 -1.69 16.29
N ASN A 92 -10.57 -2.73 17.03
CA ASN A 92 -11.09 -2.93 18.39
C ASN A 92 -10.45 -1.99 19.42
N LYS A 93 -9.34 -1.32 19.10
CA LYS A 93 -8.65 -0.38 20.01
C LYS A 93 -8.99 1.08 19.74
N ILE A 94 -9.45 1.43 18.55
CA ILE A 94 -9.74 2.81 18.18
C ILE A 94 -11.27 3.06 18.20
N PRO A 95 -11.77 4.13 18.83
CA PRO A 95 -13.19 4.44 18.83
C PRO A 95 -13.75 4.59 17.42
N LYS A 96 -14.84 3.88 17.11
CA LYS A 96 -15.49 3.89 15.78
C LYS A 96 -15.79 5.28 15.21
N LYS A 97 -15.99 6.29 16.07
CA LYS A 97 -16.26 7.68 15.65
C LYS A 97 -15.05 8.41 15.08
N LEU A 98 -13.85 7.91 15.34
CA LEU A 98 -12.57 8.45 14.83
C LEU A 98 -12.05 7.62 13.65
N TRP A 99 -12.85 6.66 13.17
CA TRP A 99 -12.47 5.64 12.21
C TRP A 99 -13.31 5.77 10.94
N ASN A 100 -12.73 6.33 9.87
CA ASN A 100 -13.32 6.27 8.53
C ASN A 100 -12.35 5.55 7.58
N GLU A 101 -12.39 4.23 7.64
CA GLU A 101 -11.53 3.37 6.82
C GLU A 101 -12.26 2.91 5.57
N GLN A 102 -11.51 2.86 4.48
CA GLN A 102 -11.92 2.18 3.27
C GLN A 102 -10.80 1.23 2.81
N ILE A 103 -11.11 -0.07 2.75
CA ILE A 103 -10.25 -1.02 2.05
C ILE A 103 -10.38 -0.73 0.55
N ILE A 104 -9.28 -0.34 -0.08
CA ILE A 104 -9.24 0.02 -1.50
C ILE A 104 -8.92 -1.22 -2.34
N PHE A 105 -8.00 -2.05 -1.85
CA PHE A 105 -7.56 -3.27 -2.52
C PHE A 105 -7.11 -4.31 -1.50
N GLU A 106 -7.34 -5.58 -1.82
CA GLU A 106 -6.90 -6.71 -1.02
C GLU A 106 -6.57 -7.89 -1.93
N ASP A 107 -5.44 -8.54 -1.65
CA ASP A 107 -5.06 -9.82 -2.21
C ASP A 107 -4.77 -10.84 -1.10
N GLN A 108 -4.21 -11.99 -1.46
CA GLN A 108 -3.96 -13.08 -0.50
C GLN A 108 -3.03 -12.68 0.64
N ASN A 109 -2.09 -11.77 0.39
CA ASN A 109 -1.00 -11.47 1.33
C ASN A 109 -0.92 -9.99 1.70
N SER A 110 -1.81 -9.14 1.17
CA SER A 110 -1.75 -7.70 1.43
C SER A 110 -3.11 -7.02 1.41
N ILE A 111 -3.19 -5.95 2.19
CA ILE A 111 -4.35 -5.05 2.25
C ILE A 111 -3.85 -3.63 2.03
N PHE A 112 -4.39 -2.96 1.02
CA PHE A 112 -4.21 -1.52 0.83
C PHE A 112 -5.50 -0.79 1.21
N LEU A 113 -5.38 0.12 2.17
CA LEU A 113 -6.49 0.85 2.74
C LEU A 113 -6.17 2.32 2.88
N THR A 114 -7.22 3.12 3.08
CA THR A 114 -7.11 4.48 3.57
C THR A 114 -7.86 4.62 4.88
N TRP A 115 -7.38 5.48 5.76
CA TRP A 115 -8.16 5.97 6.89
C TRP A 115 -7.95 7.45 7.13
N ALA A 116 -8.84 8.05 7.91
CA ALA A 116 -8.70 9.43 8.36
C ALA A 116 -9.09 9.57 9.82
N ILE A 117 -8.29 10.34 10.57
CA ILE A 117 -8.69 10.88 11.86
C ILE A 117 -9.21 12.29 11.59
N SER A 118 -10.50 12.51 11.86
CA SER A 118 -11.14 13.80 11.57
C SER A 118 -10.81 14.88 12.61
N PRO A 119 -10.81 16.17 12.22
CA PRO A 119 -10.82 17.29 13.16
C PRO A 119 -11.99 17.22 14.16
N PRO A 120 -11.86 17.82 15.36
CA PRO A 120 -10.81 18.74 15.82
C PRO A 120 -9.63 18.06 16.53
N SER A 121 -9.40 16.75 16.32
CA SER A 121 -8.28 16.05 16.96
C SER A 121 -6.93 16.70 16.63
N PRO A 122 -6.01 16.88 17.59
CA PRO A 122 -4.63 17.29 17.29
C PRO A 122 -3.87 16.23 16.48
N ARG A 123 -4.42 15.01 16.40
CA ARG A 123 -3.95 13.90 15.57
C ARG A 123 -4.76 13.76 14.28
N ALA A 124 -5.50 14.79 13.88
CA ALA A 124 -6.22 14.73 12.63
C ALA A 124 -5.23 14.56 11.46
N GLU A 125 -5.50 13.59 10.59
CA GLU A 125 -4.63 13.20 9.49
C GLU A 125 -5.40 12.28 8.52
N ASN A 126 -4.91 12.20 7.28
CA ASN A 126 -5.34 11.19 6.31
C ASN A 126 -4.16 10.27 6.04
N GLU A 127 -4.42 8.97 5.95
CA GLU A 127 -3.40 7.95 5.74
C GLU A 127 -3.80 7.02 4.60
N TRP A 128 -2.81 6.61 3.82
CA TRP A 128 -2.86 5.46 2.93
C TRP A 128 -1.85 4.44 3.46
N ALA A 129 -2.32 3.23 3.71
CA ALA A 129 -1.53 2.19 4.34
C ALA A 129 -1.61 0.91 3.53
N LYS A 130 -0.46 0.24 3.36
CA LYS A 130 -0.38 -1.12 2.85
C LYS A 130 0.19 -2.02 3.92
N ILE A 131 -0.58 -3.03 4.30
CA ILE A 131 -0.17 -4.11 5.19
C ILE A 131 0.19 -5.29 4.29
N ILE A 132 1.35 -5.90 4.52
CA ILE A 132 1.91 -6.99 3.73
C ILE A 132 2.35 -8.10 4.69
N GLU A 133 1.85 -9.30 4.45
CA GLU A 133 2.28 -10.51 5.12
C GLU A 133 3.54 -11.07 4.47
N THR A 134 4.49 -11.48 5.29
CA THR A 134 5.80 -11.99 4.85
C THR A 134 6.22 -13.16 5.74
N GLU A 135 7.14 -13.99 5.27
CA GLU A 135 7.71 -15.09 6.09
C GLU A 135 8.40 -14.60 7.39
N LYS A 136 8.76 -13.31 7.42
CA LYS A 136 9.45 -12.66 8.53
C LYS A 136 8.49 -11.92 9.47
N GLY A 137 7.20 -11.89 9.16
CA GLY A 137 6.15 -11.25 9.95
C GLY A 137 5.33 -10.25 9.12
N LEU A 138 4.80 -9.22 9.76
CA LEU A 138 3.99 -8.20 9.11
C LEU A 138 4.82 -6.98 8.74
N PHE A 139 4.59 -6.45 7.55
CA PHE A 139 5.21 -5.24 7.07
C PHE A 139 4.13 -4.21 6.73
N LEU A 140 4.24 -3.02 7.31
CA LEU A 140 3.28 -1.94 7.15
C LEU A 140 4.00 -0.73 6.57
N VAL A 141 3.54 -0.25 5.42
CA VAL A 141 4.00 1.01 4.81
C VAL A 141 2.87 2.00 4.82
N ARG A 142 3.15 3.24 5.20
CA ARG A 142 2.16 4.31 5.32
C ARG A 142 2.64 5.57 4.63
N TYR A 143 1.69 6.29 4.06
CA TYR A 143 1.82 7.68 3.65
C TYR A 143 0.74 8.48 4.35
N THR A 144 1.15 9.40 5.21
CA THR A 144 0.29 10.17 6.10
C THR A 144 0.41 11.65 5.77
N VAL A 145 -0.72 12.35 5.72
CA VAL A 145 -0.76 13.80 5.45
C VAL A 145 -1.63 14.52 6.48
N LYS A 146 -1.26 15.75 6.83
CA LYS A 146 -2.11 16.59 7.68
C LYS A 146 -3.41 17.00 6.96
N PRO A 147 -4.51 17.33 7.67
CA PRO A 147 -5.86 17.46 7.08
C PRO A 147 -6.01 18.53 5.99
N ASN A 148 -5.13 19.53 5.98
CA ASN A 148 -5.14 20.64 5.02
C ASN A 148 -4.10 20.48 3.91
N VAL A 149 -3.40 19.34 3.88
CA VAL A 149 -2.37 19.05 2.89
C VAL A 149 -2.99 18.15 1.82
N LYS A 150 -2.86 18.57 0.56
CA LYS A 150 -3.32 17.75 -0.56
C LYS A 150 -2.35 16.60 -0.75
N ALA A 151 -2.83 15.37 -0.57
CA ALA A 151 -2.04 14.18 -0.81
C ALA A 151 -1.57 14.09 -2.28
N ASP A 152 -0.31 13.71 -2.47
CA ASP A 152 0.26 13.46 -3.78
C ASP A 152 -0.03 12.02 -4.20
N GLN A 153 -0.71 11.87 -5.34
CA GLN A 153 -1.05 10.57 -5.91
C GLN A 153 0.20 9.69 -6.13
N LYS A 154 1.35 10.30 -6.44
CA LYS A 154 2.61 9.58 -6.60
C LYS A 154 2.95 8.77 -5.35
N TRP A 155 2.80 9.34 -4.15
CA TRP A 155 3.13 8.66 -2.89
C TRP A 155 2.04 7.70 -2.43
N ILE A 156 0.79 7.93 -2.83
CA ILE A 156 -0.29 6.95 -2.66
C ILE A 156 0.03 5.70 -3.49
N ASP A 157 0.39 5.88 -4.76
CA ASP A 157 0.74 4.78 -5.67
C ASP A 157 2.02 4.07 -5.22
N PHE A 158 2.97 4.81 -4.65
CA PHE A 158 4.15 4.24 -4.01
C PHE A 158 3.78 3.23 -2.91
N VAL A 159 2.96 3.64 -1.94
CA VAL A 159 2.53 2.77 -0.84
C VAL A 159 1.71 1.59 -1.38
N LYS A 160 0.79 1.85 -2.31
CA LYS A 160 -0.01 0.81 -2.97
C LYS A 160 0.84 -0.26 -3.64
N ASN A 161 1.95 0.13 -4.26
CA ASN A 161 2.86 -0.78 -4.96
C ASN A 161 4.03 -1.28 -4.11
N ALA A 162 4.09 -0.95 -2.81
CA ALA A 162 5.14 -1.43 -1.92
C ALA A 162 5.16 -2.97 -1.87
N LEU A 163 6.37 -3.54 -1.86
CA LEU A 163 6.64 -4.97 -1.77
C LEU A 163 7.76 -5.20 -0.76
N TYR A 164 7.67 -6.23 0.08
CA TYR A 164 8.69 -6.49 1.09
C TYR A 164 10.10 -6.69 0.50
N GLU A 165 10.20 -7.45 -0.59
CA GLU A 165 11.48 -7.86 -1.19
C GLU A 165 12.22 -6.74 -1.95
N ASN A 166 11.56 -5.62 -2.25
CA ASN A 166 12.11 -4.54 -3.08
C ASN A 166 12.52 -3.27 -2.31
N ASN A 167 12.47 -3.28 -0.98
CA ASN A 167 12.41 -2.02 -0.26
C ASN A 167 13.76 -1.46 0.19
N PHE A 168 14.22 -0.50 -0.62
CA PHE A 168 15.17 0.57 -0.25
C PHE A 168 14.80 1.27 1.07
N LEU A 169 13.55 1.15 1.55
CA LEU A 169 13.11 1.59 2.88
C LEU A 169 13.85 0.88 4.03
N THR A 170 14.58 -0.20 3.74
CA THR A 170 15.36 -0.96 4.74
C THR A 170 16.85 -1.06 4.41
N SER A 171 17.28 -0.60 3.22
CA SER A 171 18.69 -0.61 2.83
C SER A 171 19.33 0.73 3.20
N GLU A 172 20.38 0.68 4.02
CA GLU A 172 21.31 1.81 4.23
C GLU A 172 22.00 2.18 2.91
#